data_AF-A0A3M1AJS1-F1
#
_entry.id   AF-A0A3M1AJS1-F1
#
_cell.length_a   1.000
_cell.length_b   1.000
_cell.length_c   1.000
_cell.angle_alpha   90.00
_cell.angle_beta   90.00
_cell.angle_gamma   90.00
#
_symmetry.space_group_name_H-M   'P 1'
#
loop_
_entity.id
_entity.type
_entity.pdbx_description
1 polymer ?
#
loop_
_entity_poly.entity_id
_entity_poly.type
_entity_poly.pdbx_seq_one_letter_code
_entity_poly.pdbx_strand_id
1 'polypeptide(L)' 'MDFRRFESKRIPGLFLAGEVLDIDAITGGFNFQAAWLGGWVAGEGVVERLVGG' A
#
# COMPACT_ATOMS: atom_id res chain seq x y z
N MET A 1 -4.35 4.18 -7.22
CA MET A 1 -4.19 4.26 -5.76
C MET A 1 -3.86 5.69 -5.34
N ASP A 2 -4.22 6.10 -4.12
CA ASP A 2 -3.52 7.19 -3.44
C ASP A 2 -2.22 6.61 -2.86
N PHE A 3 -1.07 7.03 -3.38
CA PHE A 3 0.22 6.46 -2.99
C PHE A 3 0.69 6.88 -1.60
N ARG A 4 0.02 7.83 -0.94
CA ARG A 4 0.37 8.22 0.43
C ARG A 4 -0.11 7.20 1.46
N ARG A 5 -1.19 6.49 1.16
CA ARG A 5 -1.86 5.57 2.09
C ARG A 5 -2.34 4.27 1.47
N PHE A 6 -2.06 4.06 0.18
CA PHE A 6 -2.42 2.87 -0.60
C PHE A 6 -3.92 2.55 -0.68
N GLU A 7 -4.79 3.56 -0.51
CA GLU A 7 -6.24 3.41 -0.68
C GLU A 7 -6.65 3.48 -2.17
N SER A 8 -7.64 2.66 -2.54
CA SER A 8 -8.27 2.69 -3.84
C SER A 8 -9.04 3.98 -4.05
N LYS A 9 -8.70 4.69 -5.13
CA LYS A 9 -9.43 5.88 -5.58
C LYS A 9 -10.85 5.57 -6.09
N ARG A 10 -11.15 4.29 -6.38
CA ARG A 10 -12.43 3.85 -6.95
C ARG A 10 -13.34 3.17 -5.93
N ILE A 11 -12.76 2.50 -4.94
CA ILE A 11 -13.49 1.75 -3.91
C ILE A 11 -12.99 2.27 -2.55
N PRO A 12 -13.69 3.24 -1.94
CA PRO A 12 -13.31 3.75 -0.62
C PRO A 12 -13.22 2.65 0.42
N GLY A 13 -12.18 2.66 1.25
CA GLY A 13 -11.92 1.64 2.27
C GLY A 13 -11.22 0.37 1.77
N LEU A 14 -10.94 0.24 0.47
CA LEU A 14 -10.11 -0.84 -0.07
C LEU A 14 -8.65 -0.38 -0.14
N PHE A 15 -7.75 -1.11 0.51
CA PHE A 15 -6.31 -0.86 0.53
C PHE A 15 -5.56 -2.04 -0.10
N LEU A 16 -4.51 -1.76 -0.87
CA LEU A 16 -3.72 -2.78 -1.57
C LEU A 16 -2.23 -2.52 -1.37
N ALA A 17 -1.44 -3.57 -1.13
CA ALA A 17 0.01 -3.49 -0.96
C ALA A 17 0.69 -4.75 -1.52
N GLY A 18 1.99 -4.65 -1.82
CA GLY A 18 2.79 -5.74 -2.37
C GLY A 18 2.58 -5.96 -3.87
N GLU A 19 2.87 -7.18 -4.31
CA GLU A 19 2.97 -7.57 -5.73
C GLU A 19 1.63 -7.53 -6.49
N VAL A 20 0.49 -7.37 -5.79
CA VAL A 20 -0.80 -7.10 -6.43
C VAL A 20 -0.84 -5.72 -7.10
N LEU A 21 0.08 -4.82 -6.74
CA LEU A 21 0.26 -3.53 -7.36
C LEU A 21 1.15 -3.67 -8.60
N ASP A 22 0.92 -2.80 -9.57
CA ASP A 22 1.78 -2.67 -10.75
C ASP A 22 3.09 -1.95 -10.38
N ILE A 23 3.90 -2.64 -9.57
CA ILE A 23 5.22 -2.24 -9.10
C ILE A 23 6.12 -3.45 -9.33
N ASP A 24 7.09 -3.29 -10.22
CA ASP A 24 8.10 -4.30 -10.47
C ASP A 24 9.49 -3.70 -10.26
N ALA A 25 10.35 -4.45 -9.61
CA ALA A 25 11.70 -4.06 -9.30
C ALA A 25 12.68 -5.15 -9.73
N ILE A 26 13.93 -4.75 -9.96
CA ILE A 26 14.99 -5.71 -10.28
C ILE A 26 15.15 -6.73 -9.15
N THR A 27 15.72 -7.89 -9.48
CA THR A 27 16.10 -8.90 -8.48
C THR A 27 17.12 -8.33 -7.48
N GLY A 28 17.25 -8.96 -6.31
CA GLY A 28 18.14 -8.47 -5.24
C GLY A 28 17.40 -7.93 -4.01
N GLY A 29 16.11 -8.25 -3.87
CA GLY A 29 15.32 -7.92 -2.68
C GLY A 29 14.51 -6.63 -2.77
N PHE A 30 14.53 -5.94 -3.90
CA PHE A 30 13.76 -4.69 -4.07
C PHE A 30 12.25 -4.93 -4.06
N ASN A 31 11.77 -6.03 -4.66
CA ASN A 31 10.35 -6.42 -4.56
C ASN A 31 9.94 -6.67 -3.09
N PHE A 32 10.81 -7.27 -2.29
CA PHE A 32 10.57 -7.43 -0.86
C PHE A 32 10.51 -6.08 -0.15
N GLN A 33 11.49 -5.20 -0.36
CA GLN A 33 11.48 -3.86 0.23
C GLN A 33 10.20 -3.09 -0.13
N ALA A 34 9.79 -3.12 -1.39
CA ALA A 34 8.55 -2.50 -1.86
C ALA A 34 7.31 -3.10 -1.19
N ALA A 35 7.25 -4.43 -1.06
CA ALA A 35 6.14 -5.12 -0.41
C ALA A 35 6.04 -4.79 1.10
N TRP A 36 7.15 -4.82 1.83
CA TRP A 36 7.16 -4.54 3.27
C TRP A 36 6.83 -3.09 3.59
N LEU A 37 7.47 -2.14 2.90
CA LEU A 37 7.22 -0.72 3.09
C LEU A 37 5.79 -0.35 2.65
N GLY A 38 5.34 -0.87 1.50
CA GLY A 38 3.97 -0.66 1.02
C GLY A 38 2.93 -1.22 1.98
N GLY A 39 3.18 -2.41 2.56
CA GLY A 39 2.32 -3.01 3.57
C GLY A 39 2.21 -2.17 4.84
N TRP A 40 3.33 -1.64 5.33
CA TRP A 40 3.35 -0.72 6.48
C TRP A 40 2.52 0.54 6.21
N VAL A 41 2.75 1.21 5.08
CA VAL A 41 2.03 2.45 4.72
C VAL A 41 0.53 2.19 4.50
N ALA A 42 0.16 1.06 3.89
CA ALA A 42 -1.24 0.67 3.75
C ALA A 42 -1.90 0.43 5.11
N GLY A 43 -1.20 -0.22 6.05
CA GLY A 43 -1.67 -0.43 7.41
C GLY A 43 -1.93 0.88 8.16
N GLU A 44 -0.97 1.81 8.12
CA GLU A 44 -1.15 3.16 8.68
C GLU A 44 -2.34 3.89 8.04
N GLY A 45 -2.51 3.76 6.72
CA GLY A 45 -3.66 4.30 6.00
C GLY A 45 -5.01 3.72 6.44
N VAL A 46 -5.05 2.42 6.78
CA VAL A 46 -6.24 1.78 7.34
C VAL A 46 -6.55 2.37 8.72
N VAL A 47 -5.55 2.52 9.59
CA VAL A 47 -5.72 3.09 10.94
C VAL A 47 -6.19 4.54 10.86
N GLU A 48 -5.53 5.37 10.04
CA GLU A 48 -5.90 6.78 9.83
C GLU A 48 -7.36 6.89 9.38
N ARG A 49 -7.81 6.03 8.46
CA ARG A 49 -9.20 6.04 7.99
C ARG A 49 -10.21 5.63 9.07
N LEU A 50 -9.88 4.64 9.90
CA LEU A 50 -10.80 4.11 10.91
C LEU A 50 -10.89 4.98 12.16
N VAL A 51 -9.79 5.66 12.52
CA VAL A 51 -9.67 6.40 13.79
C VAL A 51 -9.66 7.92 13.58
N GLY A 52 -9.18 8.40 12.43
CA GLY A 52 -9.05 9.82 12.12
C GLY A 52 -10.21 10.43 11.33
N GLY A 53 -11.30 9.68 11.11
CA GLY A 53 -12.55 10.14 10.49
C GLY A 53 -13.54 10.70 11.49
#